data_AF-A0A2P8PYD2-F1
#
_entry.id   AF-A0A2P8PYD2-F1
#
_cell.length_a   1.000
_cell.length_b   1.000
_cell.length_c   1.000
_cell.angle_alpha   90.00
_cell.angle_beta   90.00
_cell.angle_gamma   90.00
#
_symmetry.space_group_name_H-M   'P 1'
#
loop_
_entity.id
_entity.type
_entity.pdbx_description
1 polymer ?
#
loop_
_entity_poly.entity_id
_entity_poly.type
_entity_poly.pdbx_seq_one_letter_code
_entity_poly.pdbx_strand_id
1 'polypeptide(L)'
;MNVHDGGRTVHVVRTMESEVEVFSSADEAWRYARRKRGATVLERTVRGSLGEARTIYERRVHVIDGVVRRDTTSEELLFTVDTDSWIQAADVESFKSKDNRWTIVGLGTDRQTLDELVEREISHLAAARHLRRRHLA
;
A
#
# COMPACT_ATOMS: atom_id res chain seq x y z
N MET A 1 -8.80 36.29 -12.75
CA MET A 1 -10.15 36.07 -12.23
C MET A 1 -10.07 34.83 -11.35
N ASN A 2 -10.14 34.99 -10.03
CA ASN A 2 -9.95 33.90 -9.07
C ASN A 2 -11.21 33.04 -9.05
N VAL A 3 -11.12 31.81 -9.58
CA VAL A 3 -12.17 30.81 -9.41
C VAL A 3 -11.95 30.19 -8.04
N HIS A 4 -12.90 30.41 -7.13
CA HIS A 4 -12.98 29.70 -5.87
C HIS A 4 -13.09 28.20 -6.15
N ASP A 5 -12.00 27.46 -5.99
CA ASP A 5 -12.02 26.01 -5.99
C ASP A 5 -12.57 25.54 -4.63
N GLY A 6 -13.89 25.67 -4.48
CA GLY A 6 -14.62 25.16 -3.34
C GLY A 6 -14.54 23.64 -3.36
N GLY A 7 -13.65 23.07 -2.54
CA GLY A 7 -13.43 21.62 -2.48
C GLY A 7 -14.74 20.85 -2.39
N ARG A 8 -14.88 19.79 -3.19
CA ARG A 8 -16.04 18.89 -3.17
C ARG A 8 -15.97 18.02 -1.92
N THR A 9 -17.05 17.98 -1.15
CA THR A 9 -17.17 17.02 -0.04
C THR A 9 -17.54 15.64 -0.60
N VAL A 10 -16.80 14.62 -0.20
CA VAL A 10 -17.13 13.21 -0.42
C VAL A 10 -17.35 12.53 0.92
N HIS A 11 -18.09 11.43 0.90
CA HIS A 11 -18.49 10.67 2.08
C HIS A 11 -17.90 9.27 1.95
N VAL A 12 -16.94 8.96 2.81
CA VAL A 12 -16.26 7.66 2.85
C VAL A 12 -16.93 6.79 3.90
N VAL A 13 -17.46 5.63 3.49
CA VAL A 13 -18.03 4.65 4.40
C VAL A 13 -17.00 3.55 4.64
N ARG A 14 -16.56 3.41 5.89
CA ARG A 14 -15.69 2.30 6.34
C ARG A 14 -16.51 1.28 7.09
N THR A 15 -16.39 0.00 6.75
CA THR A 15 -17.05 -1.10 7.48
C THR A 15 -16.03 -1.88 8.31
N MET A 16 -16.51 -2.71 9.25
CA MET A 16 -15.66 -3.62 10.04
C MET A 16 -15.05 -4.75 9.18
N GLU A 17 -15.56 -4.94 7.96
CA GLU A 17 -15.12 -5.96 7.00
C GLU A 17 -14.00 -5.44 6.09
N SER A 18 -13.43 -4.26 6.40
CA SER A 18 -12.41 -3.57 5.59
C SER A 18 -12.89 -3.07 4.22
N GLU A 19 -14.20 -3.01 3.98
CA GLU A 19 -14.75 -2.37 2.77
C GLU A 19 -14.68 -0.84 2.92
N VAL A 20 -14.18 -0.17 1.88
CA VAL A 20 -14.13 1.29 1.77
C VAL A 20 -14.92 1.71 0.53
N GLU A 21 -16.04 2.39 0.75
CA GLU A 21 -16.90 2.90 -0.31
C GLU A 21 -16.92 4.43 -0.28
N VAL A 22 -16.91 5.08 -1.45
CA VAL A 22 -16.88 6.55 -1.55
C VAL A 22 -18.12 7.05 -2.30
N PHE A 23 -18.84 7.98 -1.69
CA PHE A 23 -20.05 8.58 -2.25
C PHE A 23 -19.88 10.09 -2.41
N SER A 24 -20.41 10.63 -3.49
CA SER A 24 -20.55 12.09 -3.69
C SER A 24 -21.76 12.67 -2.95
N SER A 25 -22.67 11.83 -2.47
CA SER A 25 -23.90 12.20 -1.75
C SER A 25 -23.92 11.64 -0.32
N ALA A 26 -24.16 12.52 0.65
CA ALA A 26 -24.31 12.14 2.06
C ALA A 26 -25.45 11.14 2.26
N ASP A 27 -26.58 11.35 1.59
CA ASP A 27 -27.77 10.50 1.72
C ASP A 27 -27.54 9.09 1.20
N GLU A 28 -26.72 8.93 0.18
CA GLU A 28 -26.32 7.62 -0.34
C GLU A 28 -25.35 6.92 0.62
N ALA A 29 -24.34 7.64 1.12
CA ALA A 29 -23.41 7.10 2.10
C ALA A 29 -24.10 6.62 3.37
N TRP A 30 -25.04 7.40 3.91
CA TRP A 30 -25.80 7.01 5.11
C TRP A 30 -26.77 5.86 4.85
N ARG A 31 -27.42 5.82 3.68
CA ARG A 31 -28.26 4.66 3.30
C ARG A 31 -27.43 3.38 3.18
N TYR A 32 -26.23 3.47 2.62
CA TYR A 32 -25.30 2.35 2.52
C TYR A 32 -24.80 1.90 3.90
N ALA A 33 -24.30 2.84 4.72
CA ALA A 33 -23.78 2.58 6.05
C ALA A 33 -24.81 1.92 6.97
N ARG A 34 -26.09 2.34 6.91
CA ARG A 34 -27.16 1.72 7.71
C ARG A 34 -27.39 0.24 7.43
N ARG A 35 -26.97 -0.26 6.26
CA ARG A 35 -27.11 -1.67 5.86
C ARG A 35 -25.90 -2.52 6.27
N LYS A 36 -24.81 -1.90 6.72
CA LYS A 36 -23.53 -2.55 7.00
C LYS A 36 -23.22 -2.48 8.50
N ARG A 37 -22.87 -3.61 9.10
CA ARG A 37 -22.61 -3.70 10.54
C ARG A 37 -21.32 -2.96 10.89
N GLY A 38 -21.40 -2.04 11.86
CA GLY A 38 -20.24 -1.27 12.34
C GLY A 38 -19.71 -0.25 11.32
N ALA A 39 -20.53 0.14 10.34
CA ALA A 39 -20.12 1.14 9.36
C ALA A 39 -19.98 2.54 9.97
N THR A 40 -18.93 3.25 9.57
CA THR A 40 -18.67 4.64 9.94
C THR A 40 -18.62 5.49 8.69
N VAL A 41 -19.39 6.58 8.66
CA VAL A 41 -19.35 7.57 7.58
C VAL A 41 -18.40 8.70 7.96
N LEU A 42 -17.42 8.98 7.11
CA LEU A 42 -16.45 10.06 7.28
C LEU A 42 -16.61 11.06 6.15
N GLU A 43 -16.83 12.33 6.49
CA GLU A 43 -16.81 13.42 5.52
C GLU A 43 -15.38 13.85 5.24
N ARG A 44 -15.06 14.02 3.96
CA ARG A 44 -13.76 14.51 3.50
C ARG A 44 -13.98 15.56 2.44
N THR A 45 -13.49 16.77 2.69
CA THR A 45 -13.41 17.82 1.67
C THR A 45 -12.21 17.53 0.79
N VAL A 46 -12.47 17.22 -0.47
CA VAL A 46 -11.46 16.98 -1.51
C VAL A 46 -11.29 18.25 -2.30
N ARG A 47 -10.08 18.82 -2.28
CA ARG A 47 -9.69 19.90 -3.19
C ARG A 47 -9.25 19.23 -4.50
N GLY A 48 -10.16 19.12 -5.47
CA GLY A 48 -9.91 18.47 -6.76
C GLY A 48 -10.85 17.29 -7.05
N SER A 49 -10.81 16.76 -8.29
CA SER A 49 -11.43 15.47 -8.61
C SER A 49 -10.68 14.36 -7.88
N LEU A 50 -11.38 13.38 -7.31
CA LEU A 50 -10.76 12.08 -7.03
C LEU A 50 -10.11 11.63 -8.34
N GLY A 51 -8.79 11.49 -8.35
CA GLY A 51 -8.05 11.03 -9.52
C GLY A 51 -8.43 9.59 -9.88
N GLU A 52 -7.71 9.01 -10.84
CA GLU A 52 -7.88 7.60 -11.18
C GLU A 52 -7.71 6.73 -9.93
N ALA A 53 -8.67 5.83 -9.69
CA ALA A 53 -8.50 4.77 -8.71
C ALA A 53 -7.36 3.87 -9.19
N ARG A 54 -6.36 3.66 -8.33
CA ARG A 54 -5.23 2.78 -8.61
C ARG A 54 -5.09 1.75 -7.51
N THR A 55 -4.89 0.51 -7.92
CA THR A 55 -4.52 -0.55 -6.99
C THR A 55 -3.05 -0.38 -6.61
N ILE A 56 -2.78 -0.37 -5.31
CA ILE A 56 -1.43 -0.46 -4.76
C ILE A 56 -1.25 -1.83 -4.15
N TYR A 57 -0.10 -2.42 -4.46
CA TYR A 57 0.35 -3.68 -3.93
C TYR A 57 1.40 -3.41 -2.86
N GLU A 58 1.24 -4.03 -1.70
CA GLU A 58 2.29 -4.13 -0.70
C GLU A 58 2.73 -5.58 -0.62
N ARG A 59 4.03 -5.86 -0.72
CA ARG A 59 4.59 -7.18 -0.46
C ARG A 59 5.57 -7.08 0.71
N ARG A 60 5.37 -7.92 1.71
CA ARG A 60 6.23 -8.02 2.89
C ARG A 60 6.86 -9.40 2.97
N VAL A 61 8.18 -9.43 3.02
CA VAL A 61 8.96 -10.67 3.10
C VAL A 61 9.83 -10.64 4.34
N HIS A 62 9.76 -11.70 5.13
CA HIS A 62 10.64 -11.91 6.28
C HIS A 62 11.65 -13.00 5.96
N VAL A 63 12.92 -12.65 5.99
CA VAL A 63 14.03 -13.58 5.76
C VAL A 63 14.75 -13.80 7.09
N ILE A 64 14.84 -15.04 7.54
CA ILE A 64 15.59 -15.41 8.76
C ILE A 64 16.69 -16.36 8.32
N ASP A 65 17.93 -16.00 8.63
CA ASP A 65 19.09 -16.83 8.31
C ASP A 65 19.26 -17.14 6.81
N GLY A 66 18.82 -16.23 5.95
CA GLY A 66 18.87 -16.39 4.49
C GLY A 66 17.73 -17.24 3.92
N VAL A 67 16.76 -17.63 4.74
CA VAL A 67 15.58 -18.40 4.33
C VAL A 67 14.34 -17.53 4.48
N VAL A 68 13.51 -17.47 3.43
CA VAL A 68 12.19 -16.82 3.51
C VAL A 68 11.31 -17.59 4.48
N ARG A 69 10.83 -16.92 5.53
CA ARG A 69 9.95 -17.52 6.55
C ARG A 69 8.50 -17.10 6.41
N ARG A 70 8.26 -15.92 5.86
CA ARG A 70 6.92 -15.39 5.61
C ARG A 70 7.00 -14.45 4.41
N ASP A 71 6.03 -14.58 3.54
CA ASP A 71 5.86 -13.77 2.34
C ASP A 71 4.37 -13.49 2.21
N THR A 72 4.00 -12.21 2.25
CA THR A 72 2.61 -11.79 2.21
C THR A 72 2.46 -10.62 1.26
N THR A 73 1.44 -10.69 0.41
CA THR A 73 1.01 -9.60 -0.45
C THR A 73 -0.37 -9.13 -0.01
N SER A 74 -0.58 -7.82 0.03
CA SER A 74 -1.88 -7.19 0.20
C SER A 74 -2.13 -6.17 -0.92
N GLU A 75 -3.41 -5.99 -1.24
CA GLU A 75 -3.88 -5.07 -2.27
C GLU A 75 -4.78 -4.03 -1.61
N GLU A 76 -4.57 -2.76 -1.92
CA GLU A 76 -5.40 -1.66 -1.46
C GLU A 76 -5.76 -0.74 -2.63
N LEU A 77 -7.02 -0.33 -2.72
CA LEU A 77 -7.46 0.63 -3.71
C LEU A 77 -7.26 2.04 -3.17
N LEU A 78 -6.42 2.83 -3.83
CA LEU A 78 -6.15 4.21 -3.45
C LEU A 78 -6.67 5.17 -4.52
N PHE A 79 -7.36 6.21 -4.05
CA PHE A 79 -7.79 7.34 -4.87
C PHE A 79 -6.74 8.43 -4.72
N THR A 80 -6.00 8.73 -5.79
CA THR A 80 -5.01 9.80 -5.77
C THR A 80 -5.69 11.16 -5.76
N VAL A 81 -5.24 12.03 -4.87
CA VAL A 81 -5.56 13.47 -4.89
C VAL A 81 -4.26 14.16 -5.29
N ASP A 82 -4.28 14.81 -6.46
CA ASP A 82 -3.18 15.60 -7.03
C ASP A 82 -1.97 14.78 -7.54
N THR A 83 -1.73 14.83 -8.86
CA THR A 83 -0.95 13.82 -9.62
C THR A 83 0.57 14.02 -9.67
N ASP A 84 1.15 14.97 -8.96
CA ASP A 84 2.51 15.40 -9.32
C ASP A 84 3.66 14.80 -8.49
N SER A 85 3.44 13.89 -7.52
CA SER A 85 4.57 13.50 -6.64
C SER A 85 4.70 12.06 -6.14
N TRP A 86 3.77 11.12 -6.37
CA TRP A 86 3.82 9.84 -5.63
C TRP A 86 3.69 8.54 -6.44
N ILE A 87 3.44 8.58 -7.75
CA ILE A 87 3.22 7.35 -8.52
C ILE A 87 4.55 6.78 -9.03
N GLN A 88 5.30 6.14 -8.15
CA GLN A 88 6.40 5.25 -8.56
C GLN A 88 5.81 3.88 -8.93
N ALA A 89 6.33 3.27 -10.00
CA ALA A 89 5.87 1.95 -10.46
C ALA A 89 6.01 0.89 -9.37
N ALA A 90 7.14 0.91 -8.66
CA ALA A 90 7.38 0.19 -7.42
C ALA A 90 8.63 0.76 -6.71
N ASP A 91 8.68 0.60 -5.40
CA ASP A 91 9.84 0.86 -4.54
C ASP A 91 10.00 -0.29 -3.53
N VAL A 92 11.23 -0.53 -3.07
CA VAL A 92 11.56 -1.63 -2.16
C VAL A 92 12.55 -1.16 -1.10
N GLU A 93 12.18 -1.34 0.16
CA GLU A 93 13.02 -1.06 1.31
C GLU A 93 13.35 -2.37 2.06
N SER A 94 14.57 -2.47 2.59
CA SER A 94 15.00 -3.63 3.37
C SER A 94 15.61 -3.21 4.72
N PHE A 95 15.19 -3.91 5.77
CA PHE A 95 15.56 -3.59 7.15
C PHE A 95 16.13 -4.83 7.84
N LYS A 96 17.33 -4.69 8.42
CA LYS A 96 17.92 -5.73 9.26
C LYS A 96 17.53 -5.51 10.73
N SER A 97 16.89 -6.51 11.31
CA SER A 97 16.64 -6.61 12.76
C SER A 97 17.70 -7.48 13.45
N LYS A 98 17.53 -7.73 14.76
CA LYS A 98 18.41 -8.63 15.53
C LYS A 98 18.40 -10.05 14.93
N ASP A 99 19.43 -10.83 15.26
CA ASP A 99 19.50 -12.27 14.94
C ASP A 99 19.43 -12.62 13.43
N ASN A 100 20.04 -11.78 12.58
CA ASN A 100 20.06 -11.97 11.12
C ASN A 100 18.67 -12.10 10.47
N ARG A 101 17.66 -11.52 11.10
CA ARG A 101 16.33 -11.40 10.52
C ARG A 101 16.23 -10.11 9.71
N TRP A 102 15.84 -10.25 8.46
CA TRP A 102 15.56 -9.16 7.54
C TRP A 102 14.06 -9.07 7.28
N THR A 103 13.58 -7.85 7.11
CA THR A 103 12.25 -7.56 6.58
C THR A 103 12.41 -6.74 5.32
N ILE A 104 11.82 -7.20 4.23
CA ILE A 104 11.77 -6.51 2.94
C ILE A 104 10.33 -6.06 2.77
N VAL A 105 10.13 -4.78 2.46
CA VAL A 105 8.82 -4.19 2.20
C VAL A 105 8.89 -3.55 0.83
N GLY A 106 8.07 -4.02 -0.10
CA GLY A 106 7.90 -3.39 -1.38
C GLY A 106 6.50 -2.81 -1.53
N LEU A 107 6.40 -1.65 -2.17
CA LEU A 107 5.17 -0.94 -2.45
C LEU A 107 5.16 -0.50 -3.92
N GLY A 108 4.06 -0.71 -4.64
CA GLY A 108 3.99 -0.30 -6.04
C GLY A 108 2.61 -0.39 -6.65
N THR A 109 2.42 0.28 -7.79
CA THR A 109 1.20 0.19 -8.61
C THR A 109 1.30 -0.88 -9.68
N ASP A 110 2.52 -1.30 -10.05
CA ASP A 110 2.77 -2.40 -10.99
C ASP A 110 3.23 -3.65 -10.25
N ARG A 111 2.37 -4.68 -10.24
CA ARG A 111 2.63 -5.90 -9.46
C ARG A 111 3.87 -6.66 -9.95
N GLN A 112 4.07 -6.71 -11.26
CA GLN A 112 5.18 -7.46 -11.85
C GLN A 112 6.51 -6.82 -11.47
N THR A 113 6.65 -5.51 -11.68
CA THR A 113 7.85 -4.75 -11.31
C THR A 113 8.14 -4.85 -9.82
N LEU A 114 7.10 -4.75 -8.97
CA LEU A 114 7.23 -4.94 -7.53
C LEU A 114 7.80 -6.33 -7.18
N ASP A 115 7.25 -7.39 -7.78
CA ASP A 115 7.72 -8.75 -7.54
C ASP A 115 9.17 -8.93 -7.97
N GLU A 116 9.54 -8.44 -9.15
CA GLU A 116 10.92 -8.51 -9.66
C GLU A 116 11.93 -7.81 -8.74
N LEU A 117 11.57 -6.64 -8.19
CA LEU A 117 12.43 -5.89 -7.28
C LEU A 117 12.57 -6.59 -5.92
N VAL A 118 11.48 -7.11 -5.36
CA VAL A 118 11.51 -7.85 -4.09
C VAL A 118 12.34 -9.13 -4.22
N GLU A 119 12.16 -9.90 -5.31
CA GLU A 119 12.95 -11.13 -5.56
C GLU A 119 14.45 -10.84 -5.73
N ARG A 120 14.79 -9.72 -6.38
CA ARG A 120 16.18 -9.26 -6.51
C ARG A 120 16.79 -8.97 -5.15
N GLU A 121 16.06 -8.30 -4.27
CA GLU A 121 16.53 -7.96 -2.93
C GLU A 121 16.69 -9.19 -2.03
N ILE A 122 15.75 -10.15 -2.10
CA ILE A 122 15.88 -11.46 -1.44
C ILE A 122 17.16 -12.17 -1.89
N SER A 123 17.39 -12.23 -3.21
CA SER A 123 18.55 -12.87 -3.81
C SER A 123 19.86 -12.23 -3.36
N HIS A 124 19.91 -10.91 -3.29
CA HIS A 124 21.07 -10.16 -2.81
C HIS A 124 21.39 -10.48 -1.35
N LEU A 125 20.38 -10.52 -0.47
CA LEU A 125 20.55 -10.85 0.95
C LEU A 125 20.98 -12.31 1.17
N ALA A 126 20.47 -13.24 0.36
CA ALA A 126 20.89 -14.64 0.38
C ALA A 126 22.36 -14.81 -0.05
N ALA A 127 22.77 -14.13 -1.14
CA ALA A 127 24.14 -14.19 -1.67
C ALA A 127 25.17 -13.58 -0.69
N ALA A 128 24.85 -12.44 -0.06
CA ALA A 128 25.71 -11.81 0.94
C ALA A 128 26.02 -12.72 2.13
N ARG A 129 25.08 -13.61 2.51
CA ARG A 129 25.29 -14.60 3.58
C ARG A 129 26.21 -15.75 3.14
N HIS A 130 26.09 -16.22 1.91
CA HIS A 130 26.98 -17.25 1.36
C HIS A 130 28.44 -16.78 1.29
N LEU A 131 28.68 -15.50 0.99
CA LEU A 131 30.02 -14.90 1.03
C LEU A 131 30.61 -14.84 2.45
N ARG A 132 29.81 -14.47 3.47
CA ARG A 132 30.29 -14.43 4.88
C ARG A 132 30.66 -15.81 5.44
N ARG A 133 29.94 -16.88 5.08
CA ARG A 133 30.26 -18.23 5.55
C ARG A 133 31.57 -18.77 4.97
N ARG A 134 31.95 -18.33 3.77
CA ARG A 134 33.22 -18.75 3.12
C ARG A 134 34.46 -18.05 3.69
N HIS A 135 34.30 -16.90 4.34
CA HIS A 135 35.41 -16.17 4.97
C HIS A 135 35.64 -16.52 6.44
N LEU A 136 34.76 -17.33 7.05
CA LEU A 136 34.84 -17.78 8.44
C LEU A 136 35.14 -19.28 8.56
N ALA A 137 35.37 -19.97 7.44
CA ALA A 137 35.77 -21.36 7.35
C ALA A 137 37.21 -21.43 6.82
#